data_AF-A0A522NAQ8-F1
#
_entry.id   AF-A0A522NAQ8-F1
#
_cell.length_a   1.000
_cell.length_b   1.000
_cell.length_c   1.000
_cell.angle_alpha   90.00
_cell.angle_beta   90.00
_cell.angle_gamma   90.00
#
_symmetry.space_group_name_H-M   'P 1'
#
loop_
_entity.id
_entity.type
_entity.pdbx_description
1 polymer ?
#
loop_
_entity_poly.entity_id
_entity_poly.type
_entity_poly.pdbx_seq_one_letter_code
_entity_poly.pdbx_strand_id
1 'polypeptide(L)'
;MENEAVLVAIDVGTSKVVALIGERTSDGSLNILGKGAPPSSGLKKGVVINIDQTVASIRAAVEQAERLSGYHLESAFVGIGGSHVESQNTKGAVAVSGPRKEVSHEDILRATEVARAVTIPSNREILHVLHRAFVVDGQEGVHDPLGMSAVRLEVETHIVHASATAVQNLSKCVHQAGVRIDECVAAPLAAAEAVLSDNEKELGVAVVDIGAGTTGLAIFLDGAPFHTAVLPIGGNNVTNDLAIGLKTSIQVAEDLKVRYGTADLAAVEPEELVTVETLGDGQARTVQRAEIASIIEARMRELFEKIGSEIAAAGHGGVLPAGIVLTGGASQLGGVAELGREALQMPVRVASPTGVGGLTDHLLNPAFSTAIGLLRWAARTIDQEDARPYPAASGSGAIGRLRDWLRGLFP
;
A
#
# COMPACT_ATOMS: atom_id res chain seq x y z
N MET A 1 -27.43 -18.48 -3.15
CA MET A 1 -26.18 -19.00 -2.58
C MET A 1 -25.26 -17.81 -2.52
N GLU A 2 -25.13 -17.22 -1.34
CA GLU A 2 -24.25 -16.07 -1.13
C GLU A 2 -22.82 -16.52 -1.42
N ASN A 3 -22.14 -15.84 -2.33
CA ASN A 3 -20.88 -16.30 -2.92
C ASN A 3 -19.76 -16.30 -1.86
N GLU A 4 -19.35 -17.49 -1.42
CA GLU A 4 -18.00 -17.72 -0.90
C GLU A 4 -17.02 -17.41 -2.04
N ALA A 5 -16.32 -16.28 -1.92
CA ALA A 5 -15.34 -15.83 -2.90
C ALA A 5 -13.94 -16.03 -2.34
N VAL A 6 -13.13 -16.82 -3.06
CA VAL A 6 -11.70 -16.95 -2.76
C VAL A 6 -10.98 -15.73 -3.30
N LEU A 7 -10.27 -15.05 -2.41
CA LEU A 7 -9.52 -13.83 -2.69
C LEU A 7 -8.04 -14.13 -2.53
N VAL A 8 -7.23 -13.58 -3.42
CA VAL A 8 -5.78 -13.80 -3.39
C VAL A 8 -5.06 -12.47 -3.44
N ALA A 9 -4.08 -12.31 -2.54
CA ALA A 9 -3.21 -11.14 -2.50
C ALA A 9 -1.74 -11.56 -2.59
N ILE A 10 -0.96 -10.80 -3.37
CA ILE A 10 0.51 -10.92 -3.41
C ILE A 10 1.13 -9.55 -3.15
N ASP A 11 1.80 -9.39 -2.01
CA ASP A 11 2.63 -8.23 -1.69
C ASP A 11 4.09 -8.55 -2.00
N VAL A 12 4.64 -7.91 -3.04
CA VAL A 12 6.02 -8.12 -3.50
C VAL A 12 6.94 -7.10 -2.83
N GLY A 13 7.27 -7.35 -1.57
CA GLY A 13 8.13 -6.49 -0.76
C GLY A 13 9.63 -6.63 -1.05
N THR A 14 10.41 -5.62 -0.64
CA THR A 14 11.88 -5.65 -0.76
C THR A 14 12.54 -6.69 0.16
N SER A 15 11.96 -6.98 1.32
CA SER A 15 12.51 -7.95 2.29
C SER A 15 11.88 -9.33 2.19
N LYS A 16 10.57 -9.41 1.93
CA LYS A 16 9.81 -10.65 1.80
C LYS A 16 8.72 -10.49 0.73
N VAL A 17 8.32 -11.59 0.11
CA VAL A 17 7.11 -11.65 -0.70
C VAL A 17 6.04 -12.34 0.14
N VAL A 18 4.86 -11.75 0.26
CA VAL A 18 3.73 -12.35 0.99
C VAL A 18 2.64 -12.72 0.01
N ALA A 19 2.26 -14.00 -0.04
CA ALA A 19 1.07 -14.47 -0.72
C ALA A 19 0.03 -14.90 0.32
N LEU A 20 -1.19 -14.38 0.21
CA LEU A 20 -2.31 -14.78 1.07
C LEU A 20 -3.45 -15.28 0.20
N ILE A 21 -4.05 -16.39 0.63
CA ILE A 21 -5.30 -16.92 0.09
C ILE A 21 -6.33 -16.78 1.20
N GLY A 22 -7.36 -15.98 0.96
CA GLY A 22 -8.45 -15.74 1.88
C GLY A 22 -9.79 -16.15 1.29
N GLU A 23 -10.76 -16.35 2.16
CA GLU A 23 -12.14 -16.60 1.82
C GLU A 23 -13.00 -15.54 2.49
N ARG A 24 -13.83 -14.87 1.70
CA ARG A 24 -14.86 -14.00 2.24
C ARG A 24 -16.09 -14.85 2.56
N THR A 25 -16.49 -14.83 3.83
CA THR A 25 -17.70 -15.52 4.26
C THR A 25 -18.94 -14.66 4.02
N SER A 26 -20.12 -15.26 4.14
CA SER A 26 -21.41 -14.59 3.92
C SER A 26 -21.66 -13.40 4.87
N ASP A 27 -21.04 -13.38 6.06
CA ASP A 27 -21.17 -12.26 7.00
C ASP A 27 -20.22 -11.09 6.69
N GLY A 28 -19.44 -11.20 5.61
CA GLY A 28 -18.46 -10.21 5.18
C GLY A 28 -17.10 -10.33 5.86
N SER A 29 -16.93 -11.25 6.81
CA SER A 29 -15.63 -11.52 7.43
C SER A 29 -14.66 -12.21 6.47
N LEU A 30 -13.38 -11.97 6.67
CA LEU A 30 -12.29 -12.53 5.87
C LEU A 30 -11.56 -13.61 6.68
N ASN A 31 -11.54 -14.83 6.18
CA ASN A 31 -10.80 -15.95 6.75
C ASN A 31 -9.55 -16.26 5.92
N ILE A 32 -8.39 -16.37 6.55
CA ILE A 32 -7.17 -16.79 5.84
C ILE A 32 -7.13 -18.31 5.75
N LEU A 33 -7.05 -18.81 4.52
CA LEU A 33 -6.92 -20.24 4.21
C LEU A 33 -5.46 -20.63 4.02
N GLY A 34 -4.64 -19.77 3.43
CA GLY A 34 -3.24 -20.07 3.11
C GLY A 34 -2.33 -18.86 3.16
N LYS A 35 -1.06 -19.09 3.50
CA LYS A 35 -0.02 -18.06 3.65
C LYS A 35 1.32 -18.56 3.10
N GLY A 36 1.98 -17.73 2.31
CA GLY A 36 3.39 -17.86 1.99
C GLY A 36 4.12 -16.56 2.28
N ALA A 37 5.29 -16.63 2.92
CA ALA A 37 6.05 -15.43 3.28
C ALA A 37 7.58 -15.63 3.20
N PRO A 38 8.13 -16.16 2.09
CA PRO A 38 9.58 -16.34 1.95
C PRO A 38 10.33 -15.00 1.89
N PRO A 39 11.63 -14.99 2.22
CA PRO A 39 12.52 -13.88 1.93
C PRO A 39 12.49 -13.50 0.44
N SER A 40 12.57 -12.20 0.17
CA SER A 40 12.57 -11.64 -1.18
C SER A 40 13.99 -11.41 -1.68
N SER A 41 14.18 -11.61 -2.99
CA SER A 41 15.40 -11.26 -3.70
C SER A 41 15.06 -10.64 -5.06
N GLY A 42 15.98 -9.85 -5.61
CA GLY A 42 15.78 -9.16 -6.88
C GLY A 42 14.96 -7.87 -6.82
N LEU A 43 14.56 -7.40 -5.64
CA LEU A 43 13.97 -6.08 -5.43
C LEU A 43 14.93 -5.13 -4.69
N LYS A 44 14.86 -3.84 -5.05
CA LYS A 44 15.53 -2.75 -4.32
C LYS A 44 14.61 -1.55 -4.27
N LYS A 45 14.27 -1.12 -3.05
CA LYS A 45 13.38 0.04 -2.79
C LYS A 45 12.06 -0.05 -3.58
N GLY A 46 11.43 -1.23 -3.57
CA GLY A 46 10.16 -1.48 -4.26
C GLY A 46 10.26 -1.65 -5.78
N VAL A 47 11.46 -1.58 -6.37
CA VAL A 47 11.67 -1.75 -7.82
C VAL A 47 12.37 -3.07 -8.11
N VAL A 48 11.91 -3.78 -9.13
CA VAL A 48 12.55 -5.01 -9.60
C VAL A 48 13.88 -4.68 -10.29
N ILE A 49 14.97 -5.23 -9.76
CA ILE A 49 16.33 -5.12 -10.30
C ILE A 49 16.84 -6.45 -10.89
N ASN A 50 16.22 -7.58 -10.55
CA ASN A 50 16.53 -8.89 -11.12
C ASN A 50 15.23 -9.71 -11.28
N ILE A 51 14.83 -9.96 -12.53
CA ILE A 51 13.58 -10.66 -12.87
C ILE A 51 13.58 -12.09 -12.30
N ASP A 52 14.61 -12.87 -12.59
CA ASP A 52 14.64 -14.30 -12.25
C ASP A 52 14.58 -14.54 -10.74
N GLN A 53 15.32 -13.73 -9.97
CA GLN A 53 15.29 -13.76 -8.50
C GLN A 53 13.90 -13.40 -7.95
N THR A 54 13.27 -12.37 -8.50
CA THR A 54 11.92 -11.96 -8.09
C THR A 54 10.87 -13.01 -8.44
N VAL A 55 10.94 -13.62 -9.63
CA VAL A 55 10.08 -14.74 -10.03
C VAL A 55 10.22 -15.91 -9.07
N ALA A 56 11.44 -16.27 -8.69
CA ALA A 56 11.69 -17.35 -7.74
C ALA A 56 11.08 -17.05 -6.36
N SER A 57 11.24 -15.83 -5.83
CA SER A 57 10.63 -15.41 -4.56
C SER A 57 9.09 -15.41 -4.61
N ILE A 58 8.48 -14.99 -5.73
CA ILE A 58 7.02 -15.03 -5.90
C ILE A 58 6.52 -16.48 -5.97
N ARG A 59 7.15 -17.34 -6.77
CA ARG A 59 6.77 -18.77 -6.85
C ARG A 59 6.85 -19.45 -5.48
N ALA A 60 7.93 -19.20 -4.73
CA ALA A 60 8.07 -19.74 -3.39
C ALA A 60 6.94 -19.29 -2.44
N ALA A 61 6.45 -18.05 -2.58
CA ALA A 61 5.34 -17.55 -1.79
C ALA A 61 4.01 -18.19 -2.20
N VAL A 62 3.75 -18.26 -3.50
CA VAL A 62 2.56 -18.92 -4.08
C VAL A 62 2.49 -20.38 -3.63
N GLU A 63 3.55 -21.15 -3.87
CA GLU A 63 3.57 -22.57 -3.51
C GLU A 63 3.39 -22.80 -1.99
N GLN A 64 3.92 -21.92 -1.14
CA GLN A 64 3.67 -22.00 0.31
C GLN A 64 2.21 -21.77 0.65
N ALA A 65 1.58 -20.75 0.05
CA ALA A 65 0.18 -20.44 0.28
C ALA A 65 -0.75 -21.56 -0.20
N GLU A 66 -0.54 -22.07 -1.42
CA GLU A 66 -1.33 -23.17 -2.01
C GLU A 66 -1.22 -24.46 -1.19
N ARG A 67 -0.02 -24.81 -0.71
CA ARG A 67 0.17 -26.00 0.13
C ARG A 67 -0.62 -25.95 1.43
N LEU A 68 -0.78 -24.77 2.02
CA LEU A 68 -1.51 -24.60 3.27
C LEU A 68 -3.03 -24.53 3.06
N SER A 69 -3.49 -23.92 1.98
CA SER A 69 -4.93 -23.77 1.70
C SER A 69 -5.53 -24.96 0.95
N GLY A 70 -4.72 -25.72 0.20
CA GLY A 70 -5.21 -26.70 -0.79
C GLY A 70 -5.85 -26.06 -2.03
N TYR A 71 -5.80 -24.73 -2.15
CA TYR A 71 -6.35 -23.96 -3.27
C TYR A 71 -5.26 -23.66 -4.30
N HIS A 72 -5.58 -23.79 -5.59
CA HIS A 72 -4.67 -23.44 -6.68
C HIS A 72 -4.82 -21.97 -7.06
N LEU A 73 -3.73 -21.20 -6.96
CA LEU A 73 -3.71 -19.77 -7.14
C LEU A 73 -3.61 -19.42 -8.64
N GLU A 74 -4.73 -19.00 -9.23
CA GLU A 74 -4.79 -18.61 -10.65
C GLU A 74 -4.54 -17.12 -10.89
N SER A 75 -5.15 -16.27 -10.07
CA SER A 75 -5.03 -14.82 -10.16
C SER A 75 -4.92 -14.16 -8.80
N ALA A 76 -4.42 -12.92 -8.76
CA ALA A 76 -4.21 -12.17 -7.52
C ALA A 76 -4.31 -10.66 -7.70
N PHE A 77 -4.67 -9.99 -6.60
CA PHE A 77 -4.42 -8.58 -6.39
C PHE A 77 -2.97 -8.39 -5.95
N VAL A 78 -2.24 -7.53 -6.64
CA VAL A 78 -0.79 -7.37 -6.44
C VAL A 78 -0.47 -5.99 -5.90
N GLY A 79 0.25 -5.95 -4.78
CA GLY A 79 0.74 -4.70 -4.20
C GLY A 79 1.88 -4.12 -5.04
N ILE A 80 1.75 -2.84 -5.41
CA ILE A 80 2.83 -2.06 -6.01
C ILE A 80 3.29 -0.95 -5.07
N GLY A 81 4.56 -1.01 -4.70
CA GLY A 81 5.26 0.02 -3.96
C GLY A 81 6.30 0.73 -4.82
N GLY A 82 7.32 1.28 -4.17
CA GLY A 82 8.45 1.95 -4.85
C GLY A 82 8.23 3.45 -5.04
N SER A 83 9.32 4.22 -5.02
CA SER A 83 9.30 5.70 -5.06
C SER A 83 8.84 6.29 -6.40
N HIS A 84 8.42 5.44 -7.34
CA HIS A 84 7.80 5.84 -8.59
C HIS A 84 6.28 5.90 -8.48
N VAL A 85 5.68 5.62 -7.31
CA VAL A 85 4.24 5.77 -7.08
C VAL A 85 4.00 7.19 -6.56
N GLU A 86 3.16 7.93 -7.28
CA GLU A 86 2.80 9.32 -6.98
C GLU A 86 1.30 9.49 -7.24
N SER A 87 0.76 10.62 -6.79
CA SER A 87 -0.64 10.95 -6.97
C SER A 87 -0.86 12.42 -7.28
N GLN A 88 -2.03 12.73 -7.84
CA GLN A 88 -2.50 14.08 -8.06
C GLN A 88 -4.02 14.15 -7.97
N ASN A 89 -4.54 15.28 -7.51
CA ASN A 89 -5.98 15.53 -7.44
C ASN A 89 -6.42 16.33 -8.66
N THR A 90 -7.53 15.93 -9.27
CA THR A 90 -8.04 16.51 -10.52
C THR A 90 -9.54 16.68 -10.46
N LYS A 91 -10.06 17.68 -11.18
CA LYS A 91 -11.50 17.96 -11.26
C LYS A 91 -12.00 17.77 -12.68
N GLY A 92 -13.16 17.14 -12.81
CA GLY A 92 -13.89 17.02 -14.07
C GLY A 92 -15.30 17.54 -13.90
N ALA A 93 -15.84 18.21 -14.92
CA ALA A 93 -17.17 18.79 -14.88
C ALA A 93 -17.93 18.50 -16.18
N VAL A 94 -19.20 18.14 -16.05
CA VAL A 94 -20.10 17.87 -17.17
C VAL A 94 -21.48 18.48 -16.93
N ALA A 95 -22.20 18.75 -18.02
CA ALA A 95 -23.62 19.04 -17.94
C ALA A 95 -24.41 17.74 -17.76
N VAL A 96 -25.38 17.75 -16.85
CA VAL A 96 -26.29 16.62 -16.61
C VAL A 96 -27.25 16.47 -17.78
N SER A 97 -27.28 15.26 -18.33
CA SER A 97 -28.04 14.93 -19.53
C SER A 97 -29.47 14.50 -19.20
N GLY A 98 -30.32 14.39 -20.22
CA GLY A 98 -31.68 13.89 -20.07
C GLY A 98 -32.75 14.94 -19.70
N PRO A 99 -34.04 14.57 -19.86
CA PRO A 99 -35.16 15.51 -19.77
C PRO A 99 -35.50 15.91 -18.33
N ARG A 100 -35.17 15.06 -17.34
CA ARG A 100 -35.45 15.31 -15.92
C ARG A 100 -34.33 16.03 -15.17
N LYS A 101 -33.17 16.25 -15.83
CA LYS A 101 -31.99 16.85 -15.21
C LYS A 101 -31.61 16.15 -13.91
N GLU A 102 -31.63 14.82 -13.95
CA GLU A 102 -31.33 13.96 -12.82
C GLU A 102 -29.99 13.28 -13.09
N VAL A 103 -29.07 13.34 -12.13
CA VAL A 103 -27.73 12.75 -12.27
C VAL A 103 -27.85 11.24 -12.44
N SER A 104 -27.29 10.74 -13.54
CA SER A 104 -27.21 9.33 -13.87
C SER A 104 -25.78 8.79 -13.72
N HIS A 105 -25.64 7.47 -13.72
CA HIS A 105 -24.32 6.82 -13.77
C HIS A 105 -23.50 7.25 -15.00
N GLU A 106 -24.14 7.51 -16.14
CA GLU A 106 -23.46 8.00 -17.33
C GLU A 106 -22.90 9.41 -17.12
N ASP A 107 -23.61 10.28 -16.40
CA ASP A 107 -23.09 11.60 -16.05
C ASP A 107 -21.85 11.50 -15.15
N ILE A 108 -21.88 10.62 -14.14
CA ILE A 108 -20.73 10.35 -13.26
C ILE A 108 -19.54 9.83 -14.07
N LEU A 109 -19.74 8.81 -14.92
CA LEU A 109 -18.68 8.26 -15.76
C LEU A 109 -18.07 9.31 -16.69
N ARG A 110 -18.89 10.15 -17.32
CA ARG A 110 -18.40 11.24 -18.18
C ARG A 110 -17.62 12.28 -17.38
N ALA A 111 -18.08 12.65 -16.19
CA ALA A 111 -17.36 13.57 -15.30
C ALA A 111 -15.99 13.00 -14.90
N THR A 112 -15.96 11.71 -14.56
CA THR A 112 -14.72 11.00 -14.17
C THR A 112 -13.75 10.88 -15.35
N GLU A 113 -14.23 10.62 -16.57
CA GLU A 113 -13.36 10.61 -17.76
C GLU A 113 -12.77 11.99 -18.07
N VAL A 114 -13.54 13.08 -17.86
CA VAL A 114 -13.00 14.45 -17.96
C VAL A 114 -11.94 14.71 -16.88
N ALA A 115 -12.18 14.28 -15.63
CA ALA A 115 -11.20 14.40 -14.55
C ALA A 115 -9.91 13.62 -14.87
N ARG A 116 -10.06 12.42 -15.46
CA ARG A 116 -8.96 11.55 -15.88
C ARG A 116 -8.15 12.11 -17.03
N ALA A 117 -8.70 13.00 -17.85
CA ALA A 117 -8.06 13.58 -19.05
C ALA A 117 -6.93 14.58 -18.75
N VAL A 118 -6.29 14.47 -17.58
CA VAL A 118 -5.08 15.22 -17.24
C VAL A 118 -3.85 14.69 -17.96
N THR A 119 -2.90 15.60 -18.19
CA THR A 119 -1.62 15.25 -18.82
C THR A 119 -0.78 14.42 -17.87
N ILE A 120 -0.87 13.10 -18.00
CA ILE A 120 0.08 12.17 -17.37
C ILE A 120 1.21 11.91 -18.36
N PRO A 121 2.48 12.00 -17.92
CA PRO A 121 3.62 11.67 -18.78
C PRO A 121 3.46 10.28 -19.41
N SER A 122 3.80 10.16 -20.70
CA SER A 122 3.61 8.91 -21.46
C SER A 122 4.40 7.70 -20.94
N ASN A 123 5.39 7.94 -20.07
CA ASN A 123 6.16 6.91 -19.38
C ASN A 123 5.52 6.47 -18.04
N ARG A 124 4.29 6.89 -17.75
CA ARG A 124 3.54 6.54 -16.55
C ARG A 124 2.21 5.89 -16.89
N GLU A 125 1.73 5.08 -15.95
CA GLU A 125 0.47 4.36 -16.04
C GLU A 125 -0.40 4.72 -14.83
N ILE A 126 -1.69 4.95 -15.07
CA ILE A 126 -2.68 5.16 -14.02
C ILE A 126 -2.96 3.81 -13.36
N LEU A 127 -2.82 3.77 -12.04
CA LEU A 127 -3.21 2.62 -11.23
C LEU A 127 -4.65 2.78 -10.73
N HIS A 128 -4.98 3.96 -10.20
CA HIS A 128 -6.25 4.22 -9.54
C HIS A 128 -6.83 5.57 -9.95
N VAL A 129 -8.16 5.62 -10.11
CA VAL A 129 -8.94 6.85 -10.20
C VAL A 129 -10.04 6.75 -9.15
N LEU A 130 -9.85 7.42 -8.01
CA LEU A 130 -10.73 7.31 -6.84
C LEU A 130 -11.55 8.59 -6.71
N HIS A 131 -12.86 8.48 -6.54
CA HIS A 131 -13.71 9.63 -6.29
C HIS A 131 -13.44 10.18 -4.89
N ARG A 132 -13.33 11.50 -4.76
CA ARG A 132 -13.14 12.19 -3.48
C ARG A 132 -14.39 12.91 -3.03
N ALA A 133 -14.93 13.74 -3.92
CA ALA A 133 -16.12 14.53 -3.65
C ALA A 133 -16.85 14.83 -4.95
N PHE A 134 -18.16 15.02 -4.84
CA PHE A 134 -18.96 15.57 -5.92
C PHE A 134 -19.43 16.98 -5.56
N VAL A 135 -19.57 17.80 -6.60
CA VAL A 135 -20.18 19.13 -6.51
C VAL A 135 -21.37 19.15 -7.45
N VAL A 136 -22.54 19.47 -6.91
CA VAL A 136 -23.80 19.45 -7.65
C VAL A 136 -24.37 20.86 -7.69
N ASP A 137 -24.41 21.49 -8.87
CA ASP A 137 -24.83 22.90 -9.05
C ASP A 137 -24.15 23.90 -8.09
N GLY A 138 -22.88 23.66 -7.76
CA GLY A 138 -22.07 24.49 -6.86
C GLY A 138 -22.20 24.12 -5.38
N GLN A 139 -23.05 23.14 -5.01
CA GLN A 139 -23.10 22.57 -3.68
C GLN A 139 -21.96 21.56 -3.50
N GLU A 140 -20.99 21.87 -2.65
CA GLU A 140 -19.88 20.98 -2.27
C GLU A 140 -20.30 19.93 -1.23
N GLY A 141 -19.44 18.91 -1.04
CA GLY A 141 -19.63 17.88 -0.01
C GLY A 141 -20.66 16.80 -0.35
N VAL A 142 -21.01 16.65 -1.62
CA VAL A 142 -21.91 15.57 -2.06
C VAL A 142 -21.12 14.27 -2.17
N HIS A 143 -21.49 13.25 -1.38
CA HIS A 143 -20.83 11.94 -1.41
C HIS A 143 -21.39 11.03 -2.50
N ASP A 144 -22.71 10.97 -2.65
CA ASP A 144 -23.40 10.23 -3.72
C ASP A 144 -24.36 11.17 -4.47
N PRO A 145 -24.05 11.56 -5.72
CA PRO A 145 -24.88 12.48 -6.48
C PRO A 145 -25.98 11.75 -7.26
N LEU A 146 -26.01 10.42 -7.29
CA LEU A 146 -26.92 9.65 -8.13
C LEU A 146 -28.39 9.96 -7.77
N GLY A 147 -29.20 10.29 -8.78
CA GLY A 147 -30.61 10.63 -8.59
C GLY A 147 -30.86 12.08 -8.12
N MET A 148 -29.82 12.89 -7.90
CA MET A 148 -29.99 14.30 -7.57
C MET A 148 -30.38 15.10 -8.83
N SER A 149 -31.30 16.06 -8.66
CA SER A 149 -31.61 17.03 -9.72
C SER A 149 -30.51 18.07 -9.83
N ALA A 150 -29.91 18.20 -11.02
CA ALA A 150 -28.81 19.12 -11.26
C ALA A 150 -28.67 19.51 -12.73
N VAL A 151 -28.10 20.69 -12.98
CA VAL A 151 -27.70 21.13 -14.33
C VAL A 151 -26.24 20.77 -14.60
N ARG A 152 -25.40 20.84 -13.58
CA ARG A 152 -23.95 20.63 -13.65
C ARG A 152 -23.50 19.70 -12.53
N LEU A 153 -22.70 18.70 -12.91
CA LEU A 153 -22.03 17.79 -12.01
C LEU A 153 -20.53 17.99 -12.14
N GLU A 154 -19.85 18.15 -11.01
CA GLU A 154 -18.40 18.09 -10.93
C GLU A 154 -17.98 16.92 -10.04
N VAL A 155 -16.85 16.31 -10.39
CA VAL A 155 -16.20 15.27 -9.60
C VAL A 155 -14.78 15.70 -9.32
N GLU A 156 -14.36 15.57 -8.07
CA GLU A 156 -12.97 15.61 -7.67
C GLU A 156 -12.46 14.18 -7.54
N THR A 157 -11.34 13.89 -8.20
CA THR A 157 -10.74 12.56 -8.22
C THR A 157 -9.31 12.60 -7.70
N HIS A 158 -8.93 11.53 -7.00
CA HIS A 158 -7.57 11.21 -6.64
C HIS A 158 -7.02 10.22 -7.68
N ILE A 159 -6.03 10.65 -8.46
CA ILE A 159 -5.39 9.80 -9.46
C ILE A 159 -4.06 9.33 -8.90
N VAL A 160 -3.89 8.01 -8.78
CA VAL A 160 -2.61 7.39 -8.42
C VAL A 160 -1.97 6.80 -9.67
N HIS A 161 -0.70 7.11 -9.91
CA HIS A 161 0.02 6.69 -11.09
C HIS A 161 1.46 6.26 -10.78
N ALA A 162 1.97 5.32 -11.57
CA ALA A 162 3.30 4.75 -11.39
C ALA A 162 4.11 4.78 -12.69
N SER A 163 5.44 4.57 -12.58
CA SER A 163 6.29 4.32 -13.75
C SER A 163 5.79 3.09 -14.51
N ALA A 164 5.48 3.26 -15.80
CA ALA A 164 4.98 2.18 -16.64
C ALA A 164 5.99 1.01 -16.70
N THR A 165 7.29 1.32 -16.77
CA THR A 165 8.35 0.29 -16.77
C THR A 165 8.38 -0.51 -15.47
N ALA A 166 8.14 0.14 -14.32
CA ALA A 166 8.13 -0.56 -13.04
C ALA A 166 6.92 -1.50 -12.92
N VAL A 167 5.73 -1.02 -13.31
CA VAL A 167 4.50 -1.83 -13.39
C VAL A 167 4.69 -3.03 -14.32
N GLN A 168 5.25 -2.81 -15.52
CA GLN A 168 5.49 -3.87 -16.49
C GLN A 168 6.48 -4.92 -16.00
N ASN A 169 7.59 -4.52 -15.36
CA ASN A 169 8.57 -5.45 -14.84
C ASN A 169 8.00 -6.31 -13.70
N LEU A 170 7.24 -5.70 -12.78
CA LEU A 170 6.54 -6.44 -11.73
C LEU A 170 5.51 -7.41 -12.33
N SER A 171 4.70 -6.93 -13.27
CA SER A 171 3.69 -7.74 -13.95
C SER A 171 4.31 -8.93 -14.68
N LYS A 172 5.45 -8.72 -15.33
CA LYS A 172 6.21 -9.80 -15.97
C LYS A 172 6.65 -10.86 -14.96
N CYS A 173 7.15 -10.45 -13.79
CA CYS A 173 7.54 -11.40 -12.75
C CYS A 173 6.36 -12.23 -12.24
N VAL A 174 5.22 -11.59 -11.98
CA VAL A 174 4.00 -12.28 -11.50
C VAL A 174 3.48 -13.27 -12.55
N HIS A 175 3.38 -12.85 -13.82
CA HIS A 175 2.97 -13.75 -14.91
C HIS A 175 3.93 -14.92 -15.11
N GLN A 176 5.25 -14.69 -15.03
CA GLN A 176 6.24 -15.77 -15.11
C GLN A 176 6.20 -16.69 -13.89
N ALA A 177 5.70 -16.23 -12.75
CA ALA A 177 5.43 -17.07 -11.59
C ALA A 177 4.17 -17.94 -11.76
N GLY A 178 3.42 -17.79 -12.86
CA GLY A 178 2.22 -18.57 -13.16
C GLY A 178 0.92 -17.93 -12.70
N VAL A 179 0.95 -16.67 -12.27
CA VAL A 179 -0.20 -15.98 -11.67
C VAL A 179 -0.67 -14.85 -12.59
N ARG A 180 -1.99 -14.77 -12.83
CA ARG A 180 -2.62 -13.64 -13.52
C ARG A 180 -2.85 -12.48 -12.55
N ILE A 181 -2.66 -11.25 -13.01
CA ILE A 181 -2.98 -10.08 -12.19
C ILE A 181 -4.43 -9.68 -12.42
N ASP A 182 -5.22 -9.63 -11.36
CA ASP A 182 -6.56 -9.04 -11.39
C ASP A 182 -6.45 -7.51 -11.31
N GLU A 183 -5.66 -7.01 -10.37
CA GLU A 183 -5.40 -5.57 -10.21
C GLU A 183 -4.04 -5.29 -9.56
N CYS A 184 -3.40 -4.19 -9.95
CA CYS A 184 -2.22 -3.65 -9.27
C CYS A 184 -2.63 -2.53 -8.31
N VAL A 185 -2.52 -2.77 -7.01
CA VAL A 185 -2.99 -1.85 -5.97
C VAL A 185 -1.81 -1.10 -5.34
N ALA A 186 -1.91 0.22 -5.23
CA ALA A 186 -0.87 1.01 -4.57
C ALA A 186 -0.75 0.57 -3.10
N ALA A 187 0.43 0.10 -2.69
CA ALA A 187 0.65 -0.47 -1.36
C ALA A 187 0.18 0.42 -0.19
N PRO A 188 0.38 1.77 -0.21
CA PRO A 188 -0.13 2.62 0.87
C PRO A 188 -1.66 2.60 1.01
N LEU A 189 -2.39 2.52 -0.12
CA LEU A 189 -3.85 2.43 -0.11
C LEU A 189 -4.31 1.07 0.41
N ALA A 190 -3.64 -0.01 -0.01
CA ALA A 190 -3.93 -1.34 0.52
C ALA A 190 -3.70 -1.39 2.04
N ALA A 191 -2.55 -0.92 2.52
CA ALA A 191 -2.24 -0.87 3.95
C ALA A 191 -3.30 -0.10 4.75
N ALA A 192 -3.83 1.00 4.20
CA ALA A 192 -4.89 1.80 4.80
C ALA A 192 -6.15 0.95 5.11
N GLU A 193 -6.57 0.09 4.18
CA GLU A 193 -7.75 -0.75 4.35
C GLU A 193 -7.62 -1.74 5.49
N ALA A 194 -6.39 -2.09 5.91
CA ALA A 194 -6.15 -3.02 6.99
C ALA A 194 -6.15 -2.38 8.38
N VAL A 195 -5.76 -1.11 8.49
CA VAL A 195 -5.39 -0.49 9.79
C VAL A 195 -6.15 0.78 10.16
N LEU A 196 -6.81 1.43 9.20
CA LEU A 196 -7.60 2.63 9.43
C LEU A 196 -9.08 2.26 9.65
N SER A 197 -9.70 2.97 10.57
CA SER A 197 -11.16 3.01 10.69
C SER A 197 -11.77 4.09 9.80
N ASP A 198 -13.05 3.96 9.47
CA ASP A 198 -13.75 4.97 8.66
C ASP A 198 -13.80 6.33 9.39
N ASN A 199 -13.97 6.34 10.72
CA ASN A 199 -13.91 7.57 11.52
C ASN A 199 -12.56 8.30 11.40
N GLU A 200 -11.44 7.57 11.34
CA GLU A 200 -10.13 8.20 11.14
C GLU A 200 -10.01 8.78 9.73
N LYS A 201 -10.49 8.06 8.71
CA LYS A 201 -10.51 8.54 7.32
C LYS A 201 -11.36 9.81 7.17
N GLU A 202 -12.49 9.90 7.88
CA GLU A 202 -13.35 11.09 7.93
C GLU A 202 -12.69 12.28 8.62
N LEU A 203 -12.11 12.08 9.81
CA LEU A 203 -11.49 13.15 10.60
C LEU A 203 -10.21 13.72 9.98
N GLY A 204 -9.53 12.93 9.15
CA GLY A 204 -8.25 13.28 8.54
C GLY A 204 -7.08 12.58 9.21
N VAL A 205 -6.50 11.61 8.51
CA VAL A 205 -5.45 10.71 9.01
C VAL A 205 -4.43 10.40 7.91
N ALA A 206 -3.19 10.15 8.31
CA ALA A 206 -2.19 9.54 7.42
C ALA A 206 -1.88 8.13 7.89
N VAL A 207 -1.89 7.16 6.97
CA VAL A 207 -1.24 5.87 7.17
C VAL A 207 0.19 5.92 6.63
N VAL A 208 1.14 5.44 7.42
CA VAL A 208 2.56 5.38 7.06
C VAL A 208 3.03 3.94 7.20
N ASP A 209 3.24 3.25 6.07
CA ASP A 209 3.76 1.88 6.01
C ASP A 209 5.29 1.90 5.90
N ILE A 210 5.99 1.70 7.02
CA ILE A 210 7.45 1.67 7.07
C ILE A 210 7.94 0.24 6.79
N GLY A 211 8.15 -0.04 5.50
CA GLY A 211 8.71 -1.29 5.01
C GLY A 211 10.23 -1.36 5.11
N ALA A 212 10.82 -2.39 4.49
CA ALA A 212 12.27 -2.58 4.48
C ALA A 212 12.99 -1.57 3.56
N GLY A 213 12.54 -1.43 2.31
CA GLY A 213 13.21 -0.57 1.32
C GLY A 213 12.57 0.81 1.13
N THR A 214 11.34 0.98 1.58
CA THR A 214 10.49 2.14 1.29
C THR A 214 9.54 2.41 2.43
N THR A 215 9.04 3.65 2.48
CA THR A 215 7.96 4.07 3.37
C THR A 215 6.80 4.56 2.52
N GLY A 216 5.66 3.87 2.59
CA GLY A 216 4.44 4.28 1.92
C GLY A 216 3.66 5.30 2.74
N LEU A 217 3.06 6.30 2.10
CA LEU A 217 2.21 7.31 2.72
C LEU A 217 0.89 7.38 1.95
N ALA A 218 -0.23 7.27 2.66
CA ALA A 218 -1.53 7.67 2.15
C ALA A 218 -2.24 8.56 3.18
N ILE A 219 -2.72 9.72 2.74
CA ILE A 219 -3.49 10.67 3.54
C ILE A 219 -4.95 10.55 3.12
N PHE A 220 -5.86 10.48 4.10
CA PHE A 220 -7.30 10.49 3.90
C PHE A 220 -7.88 11.76 4.53
N LEU A 221 -8.86 12.36 3.86
CA LEU A 221 -9.64 13.52 4.33
C LEU A 221 -11.09 13.31 3.87
N ASP A 222 -12.05 13.60 4.75
CA ASP A 222 -13.49 13.49 4.45
C ASP A 222 -13.85 12.10 3.87
N GLY A 223 -13.26 11.05 4.44
CA GLY A 223 -13.52 9.66 4.07
C GLY A 223 -12.78 9.16 2.82
N ALA A 224 -12.12 10.05 2.06
CA ALA A 224 -11.50 9.72 0.78
C ALA A 224 -9.97 9.93 0.74
N PRO A 225 -9.23 9.17 -0.08
CA PRO A 225 -7.81 9.41 -0.32
C PRO A 225 -7.54 10.83 -0.86
N PHE A 226 -6.59 11.53 -0.27
CA PHE A 226 -6.17 12.88 -0.63
C PHE A 226 -4.78 12.92 -1.26
N HIS A 227 -3.84 12.16 -0.70
CA HIS A 227 -2.45 12.11 -1.13
C HIS A 227 -1.92 10.68 -1.02
N THR A 228 -1.20 10.22 -2.03
CA THR A 228 -0.50 8.94 -2.03
C THR A 228 0.91 9.14 -2.56
N ALA A 229 1.91 8.71 -1.79
CA ALA A 229 3.33 8.81 -2.15
C ALA A 229 4.13 7.66 -1.53
N VAL A 230 5.34 7.43 -2.05
CA VAL A 230 6.27 6.45 -1.50
C VAL A 230 7.67 7.05 -1.41
N LEU A 231 8.23 7.05 -0.20
CA LEU A 231 9.59 7.53 0.07
C LEU A 231 10.60 6.37 -0.06
N PRO A 232 11.77 6.59 -0.71
CA PRO A 232 12.79 5.55 -0.93
C PRO A 232 13.68 5.30 0.30
N ILE A 233 13.07 5.27 1.49
CA ILE A 233 13.70 5.08 2.80
C ILE A 233 12.85 4.10 3.60
N GLY A 234 13.48 3.11 4.24
CA GLY A 234 12.80 2.15 5.11
C GLY A 234 13.76 1.52 6.12
N GLY A 235 13.36 0.40 6.72
CA GLY A 235 14.14 -0.30 7.75
C GLY A 235 15.56 -0.72 7.32
N ASN A 236 15.81 -0.94 6.03
CA ASN A 236 17.14 -1.26 5.51
C ASN A 236 18.10 -0.08 5.64
N ASN A 237 17.61 1.16 5.64
CA ASN A 237 18.45 2.34 5.89
C ASN A 237 18.97 2.34 7.32
N VAL A 238 18.14 1.96 8.30
CA VAL A 238 18.55 1.78 9.70
C VAL A 238 19.63 0.70 9.79
N THR A 239 19.40 -0.44 9.14
CA THR A 239 20.37 -1.55 9.09
C THR A 239 21.70 -1.14 8.49
N ASN A 240 21.68 -0.38 7.39
CA ASN A 240 22.90 0.11 6.74
C ASN A 240 23.68 1.07 7.65
N ASP A 241 23.00 1.98 8.33
CA ASP A 241 23.64 2.92 9.26
C ASP A 241 24.27 2.19 10.44
N LEU A 242 23.59 1.18 10.99
CA LEU A 242 24.15 0.30 12.02
C LEU A 242 25.38 -0.46 11.53
N ALA A 243 25.34 -1.01 10.32
CA ALA A 243 26.49 -1.73 9.75
C ALA A 243 27.72 -0.82 9.59
N ILE A 244 27.50 0.42 9.11
CA ILE A 244 28.56 1.42 8.94
C ILE A 244 29.08 1.90 10.29
N GLY A 245 28.19 2.35 11.17
CA GLY A 245 28.53 2.89 12.48
C GLY A 245 29.22 1.86 13.37
N LEU A 246 28.74 0.62 13.33
CA LEU A 246 29.28 -0.46 14.15
C LEU A 246 30.38 -1.29 13.47
N LYS A 247 30.71 -0.99 12.20
CA LYS A 247 31.72 -1.71 11.39
C LYS A 247 31.47 -3.22 11.37
N THR A 248 30.23 -3.62 11.15
CA THR A 248 29.79 -5.01 11.11
C THR A 248 29.12 -5.35 9.77
N SER A 249 28.76 -6.62 9.56
CA SER A 249 28.04 -7.04 8.35
C SER A 249 26.57 -6.57 8.39
N ILE A 250 25.93 -6.49 7.22
CA ILE A 250 24.50 -6.16 7.13
C ILE A 250 23.63 -7.16 7.89
N GLN A 251 24.00 -8.45 7.86
CA GLN A 251 23.29 -9.51 8.56
C GLN A 251 23.34 -9.30 10.08
N VAL A 252 24.53 -9.05 10.62
CA VAL A 252 24.70 -8.77 12.06
C VAL A 252 23.99 -7.47 12.45
N ALA A 253 24.06 -6.44 11.62
CA ALA A 253 23.35 -5.18 11.87
C ALA A 253 21.82 -5.35 11.90
N GLU A 254 21.26 -6.20 11.03
CA GLU A 254 19.82 -6.52 11.04
C GLU A 254 19.43 -7.25 12.33
N ASP A 255 20.22 -8.24 12.73
CA ASP A 255 20.02 -8.99 13.97
C ASP A 255 20.08 -8.05 15.19
N LEU A 256 21.01 -7.11 15.21
CA LEU A 256 21.11 -6.10 16.27
C LEU A 256 19.88 -5.20 16.31
N LYS A 257 19.42 -4.71 15.14
CA LYS A 257 18.22 -3.88 15.01
C LYS A 257 16.99 -4.60 15.55
N VAL A 258 16.79 -5.87 15.17
CA VAL A 258 15.62 -6.66 15.58
C VAL A 258 15.66 -7.04 17.06
N ARG A 259 16.83 -7.38 17.61
CA ARG A 259 16.94 -7.87 19.00
C ARG A 259 17.10 -6.76 20.04
N TYR A 260 17.84 -5.70 19.74
CA TYR A 260 18.24 -4.68 20.70
C TYR A 260 17.79 -3.27 20.32
N GLY A 261 17.27 -3.09 19.10
CA GLY A 261 16.92 -1.77 18.56
C GLY A 261 15.76 -1.10 19.28
N THR A 262 15.88 0.21 19.45
CA THR A 262 14.82 1.09 19.93
C THR A 262 15.03 2.48 19.34
N ALA A 263 13.94 3.20 19.11
CA ALA A 263 13.89 4.62 18.78
C ALA A 263 13.66 5.51 20.02
N ASP A 264 13.48 4.92 21.20
CA ASP A 264 13.46 5.62 22.49
C ASP A 264 14.81 5.45 23.19
N LEU A 265 15.72 6.40 22.96
CA LEU A 265 17.04 6.41 23.59
C LEU A 265 16.97 6.66 25.10
N ALA A 266 15.97 7.39 25.57
CA ALA A 266 15.82 7.73 26.99
C ALA A 266 15.45 6.50 27.83
N ALA A 267 14.81 5.49 27.21
CA ALA A 267 14.48 4.22 27.86
C ALA A 267 15.64 3.20 27.92
N VAL A 268 16.81 3.51 27.36
CA VAL A 268 17.96 2.58 27.34
C VAL A 268 18.80 2.73 28.61
N GLU A 269 19.11 1.62 29.26
CA GLU A 269 20.02 1.59 30.40
C GLU A 269 21.46 1.95 29.96
N PRO A 270 22.12 2.96 30.58
CA PRO A 270 23.44 3.43 30.13
C PRO A 270 24.54 2.37 30.15
N GLU A 271 24.44 1.40 31.06
CA GLU A 271 25.44 0.35 31.26
C GLU A 271 25.11 -0.93 30.47
N GLU A 272 24.02 -0.97 29.70
CA GLU A 272 23.65 -2.16 28.94
C GLU A 272 24.62 -2.38 27.78
N LEU A 273 25.29 -3.54 27.79
CA LEU A 273 26.31 -3.91 26.83
C LEU A 273 25.82 -5.01 25.89
N VAL A 274 26.15 -4.87 24.61
CA VAL A 274 25.81 -5.83 23.54
C VAL A 274 27.09 -6.27 22.82
N THR A 275 27.22 -7.57 22.61
CA THR A 275 28.33 -8.14 21.84
C THR A 275 28.03 -8.10 20.34
N VAL A 276 28.97 -7.57 19.56
CA VAL A 276 28.86 -7.37 18.12
C VAL A 276 30.09 -7.96 17.45
N GLU A 277 29.89 -8.81 16.45
CA GLU A 277 30.98 -9.33 15.63
C GLU A 277 31.45 -8.27 14.62
N THR A 278 32.76 -8.02 14.52
CA THR A 278 33.33 -7.02 13.59
C THR A 278 33.58 -7.59 12.20
N LEU A 279 33.49 -6.72 11.20
CA LEU A 279 33.81 -7.06 9.82
C LEU A 279 35.33 -7.21 9.64
N GLY A 280 35.76 -8.39 9.16
CA GLY A 280 37.14 -8.62 8.66
C GLY A 280 37.97 -9.59 9.50
N ASP A 281 38.04 -9.40 10.81
CA ASP A 281 38.84 -10.23 11.73
C ASP A 281 37.98 -11.21 12.58
N GLY A 282 36.65 -11.08 12.51
CA GLY A 282 35.72 -11.94 13.25
C GLY A 282 35.82 -11.78 14.77
N GLN A 283 36.44 -10.69 15.25
CA GLN A 283 36.52 -10.44 16.69
C GLN A 283 35.19 -9.91 17.21
N ALA A 284 34.76 -10.44 18.36
CA ALA A 284 33.61 -9.91 19.06
C ALA A 284 34.04 -8.66 19.83
N ARG A 285 33.40 -7.52 19.54
CA ARG A 285 33.54 -6.28 20.30
C ARG A 285 32.29 -6.04 21.14
N THR A 286 32.45 -5.43 22.30
CA THR A 286 31.31 -5.03 23.14
C THR A 286 31.01 -3.55 22.90
N VAL A 287 29.75 -3.22 22.64
CA VAL A 287 29.26 -1.85 22.45
C VAL A 287 28.16 -1.56 23.45
N GLN A 288 27.93 -0.28 23.74
CA GLN A 288 26.78 0.11 24.56
C GLN A 288 25.51 0.04 23.71
N ARG A 289 24.41 -0.48 24.26
CA ARG A 289 23.10 -0.47 23.57
C ARG A 289 22.65 0.95 23.23
N ALA A 290 23.03 1.94 24.03
CA ALA A 290 22.79 3.35 23.74
C ALA A 290 23.42 3.81 22.41
N GLU A 291 24.58 3.25 22.02
CA GLU A 291 25.19 3.53 20.71
C GLU A 291 24.29 3.02 19.58
N ILE A 292 23.76 1.80 19.70
CA ILE A 292 22.80 1.21 18.75
C ILE A 292 21.54 2.08 18.65
N ALA A 293 20.95 2.42 19.80
CA ALA A 293 19.73 3.22 19.87
C ALA A 293 19.93 4.62 19.26
N SER A 294 21.06 5.29 19.51
CA SER A 294 21.33 6.62 18.95
C SER A 294 21.40 6.63 17.41
N ILE A 295 22.00 5.59 16.80
CA ILE A 295 22.05 5.44 15.35
C ILE A 295 20.65 5.23 14.78
N ILE A 296 19.85 4.38 15.43
CA ILE A 296 18.48 4.08 15.03
C ILE A 296 17.59 5.32 15.14
N GLU A 297 17.61 6.01 16.28
CA GLU A 297 16.81 7.21 16.51
C GLU A 297 17.13 8.29 15.47
N ALA A 298 18.42 8.55 15.19
CA ALA A 298 18.83 9.54 14.20
C ALA A 298 18.24 9.23 12.80
N ARG A 299 18.32 7.98 12.35
CA ARG A 299 17.74 7.58 11.05
C ARG A 299 16.22 7.66 11.04
N MET A 300 15.56 7.23 12.11
CA MET A 300 14.09 7.27 12.19
C MET A 300 13.58 8.71 12.29
N ARG A 301 14.30 9.60 12.98
CA ARG A 301 14.01 11.04 13.03
C ARG A 301 14.09 11.67 11.64
N GLU A 302 15.15 11.38 10.87
CA GLU A 302 15.27 11.84 9.48
C GLU A 302 14.10 11.34 8.60
N LEU A 303 13.66 10.10 8.81
CA LEU A 303 12.49 9.56 8.11
C LEU A 303 11.21 10.36 8.47
N PHE A 304 10.98 10.64 9.74
CA PHE A 304 9.82 11.42 10.17
C PHE A 304 9.85 12.87 9.66
N GLU A 305 11.01 13.51 9.62
CA GLU A 305 11.16 14.85 9.00
C GLU A 305 10.75 14.85 7.53
N LYS A 306 11.11 13.79 6.79
CA LYS A 306 10.70 13.62 5.38
C LYS A 306 9.21 13.33 5.24
N ILE A 307 8.63 12.52 6.12
CA ILE A 307 7.18 12.29 6.16
C ILE A 307 6.45 13.61 6.43
N GLY A 308 6.90 14.40 7.42
CA GLY A 308 6.31 15.70 7.71
C GLY A 308 6.41 16.67 6.54
N SER A 309 7.55 16.69 5.84
CA SER A 309 7.74 17.49 4.63
C SER A 309 6.79 17.06 3.50
N GLU A 310 6.58 15.76 3.31
CA GLU A 310 5.66 15.21 2.31
C GLU A 310 4.19 15.55 2.65
N ILE A 311 3.79 15.42 3.92
CA ILE A 311 2.45 15.80 4.40
C ILE A 311 2.21 17.31 4.19
N ALA A 312 3.20 18.15 4.51
CA ALA A 312 3.09 19.59 4.28
C ALA A 312 2.97 19.94 2.79
N ALA A 313 3.70 19.22 1.92
CA ALA A 313 3.67 19.42 0.47
C ALA A 313 2.35 18.96 -0.17
N ALA A 314 1.69 17.94 0.40
CA ALA A 314 0.39 17.44 -0.08
C ALA A 314 -0.72 18.51 -0.03
N GLY A 315 -0.57 19.54 0.82
CA GLY A 315 -1.58 20.57 1.06
C GLY A 315 -2.53 20.21 2.21
N HIS A 316 -3.45 21.12 2.53
CA HIS A 316 -4.38 21.04 3.69
C HIS A 316 -3.80 21.46 5.06
N GLY A 317 -2.90 22.45 5.07
CA GLY A 317 -2.44 23.11 6.31
C GLY A 317 -1.50 22.27 7.18
N GLY A 318 -1.16 21.05 6.77
CA GLY A 318 -0.19 20.20 7.45
C GLY A 318 -0.64 19.74 8.83
N VAL A 319 -1.94 19.65 9.09
CA VAL A 319 -2.50 19.12 10.36
C VAL A 319 -3.53 18.05 10.04
N LEU A 320 -3.38 16.88 10.65
CA LEU A 320 -4.29 15.75 10.53
C LEU A 320 -4.92 15.50 11.91
N PRO A 321 -6.21 15.81 12.11
CA PRO A 321 -6.87 15.71 13.43
C PRO A 321 -6.81 14.31 14.05
N ALA A 322 -6.96 13.25 13.26
CA ALA A 322 -6.79 11.86 13.73
C ALA A 322 -5.32 11.42 13.77
N GLY A 323 -4.39 12.27 13.31
CA GLY A 323 -2.96 12.06 13.40
C GLY A 323 -2.42 11.07 12.36
N ILE A 324 -1.45 10.27 12.80
CA ILE A 324 -0.68 9.35 11.95
C ILE A 324 -0.75 7.94 12.52
N VAL A 325 -1.03 6.98 11.64
CA VAL A 325 -1.08 5.56 11.92
C VAL A 325 0.12 4.89 11.25
N LEU A 326 1.09 4.45 12.05
CA LEU A 326 2.26 3.72 11.58
C LEU A 326 1.93 2.23 11.43
N THR A 327 2.40 1.65 10.34
CA THR A 327 2.37 0.20 10.13
C THR A 327 3.62 -0.26 9.36
N GLY A 328 3.68 -1.52 8.96
CA GLY A 328 4.85 -2.08 8.27
C GLY A 328 5.88 -2.70 9.20
N GLY A 329 6.80 -3.47 8.63
CA GLY A 329 7.74 -4.27 9.42
C GLY A 329 8.62 -3.45 10.36
N ALA A 330 9.05 -2.26 9.93
CA ALA A 330 9.93 -1.40 10.71
C ALA A 330 9.20 -0.54 11.74
N SER A 331 7.86 -0.43 11.69
CA SER A 331 7.07 0.22 12.74
C SER A 331 6.96 -0.61 14.03
N GLN A 332 7.54 -1.82 14.05
CA GLN A 332 7.61 -2.66 15.25
C GLN A 332 8.79 -2.29 16.16
N LEU A 333 9.65 -1.36 15.72
CA LEU A 333 10.74 -0.84 16.53
C LEU A 333 10.18 -0.14 17.78
N GLY A 334 10.69 -0.48 18.97
CA GLY A 334 10.27 0.16 20.23
C GLY A 334 10.48 1.67 20.19
N GLY A 335 9.58 2.46 20.78
CA GLY A 335 9.72 3.92 20.84
C GLY A 335 9.41 4.69 19.55
N VAL A 336 9.05 3.98 18.46
CA VAL A 336 8.86 4.62 17.15
C VAL A 336 7.68 5.60 17.11
N ALA A 337 6.61 5.32 17.88
CA ALA A 337 5.45 6.21 17.96
C ALA A 337 5.77 7.48 18.76
N GLU A 338 6.55 7.34 19.83
CA GLU A 338 7.02 8.43 20.68
C GLU A 338 7.90 9.39 19.89
N LEU A 339 8.90 8.84 19.19
CA LEU A 339 9.77 9.62 18.31
C LEU A 339 8.98 10.29 17.19
N GLY A 340 8.03 9.58 16.57
CA GLY A 340 7.17 10.14 15.53
C GLY A 340 6.32 11.30 16.05
N ARG A 341 5.74 11.17 17.26
CA ARG A 341 4.95 12.22 17.91
C ARG A 341 5.78 13.47 18.18
N GLU A 342 7.02 13.29 18.63
CA GLU A 342 7.97 14.38 18.84
C GLU A 342 8.35 15.07 17.51
N ALA A 343 8.74 14.29 16.50
CA ALA A 343 9.22 14.84 15.23
C ALA A 343 8.11 15.51 14.40
N LEU A 344 6.89 14.96 14.41
CA LEU A 344 5.77 15.41 13.57
C LEU A 344 4.84 16.38 14.29
N GLN A 345 4.93 16.50 15.62
CA GLN A 345 4.03 17.31 16.45
C GLN A 345 2.55 16.95 16.24
N MET A 346 2.27 15.65 16.06
CA MET A 346 0.93 15.09 15.84
C MET A 346 0.71 13.82 16.67
N PRO A 347 -0.54 13.42 16.95
CA PRO A 347 -0.81 12.09 17.48
C PRO A 347 -0.24 11.02 16.55
N VAL A 348 0.53 10.09 17.09
CA VAL A 348 1.08 8.94 16.37
C VAL A 348 0.77 7.66 17.13
N ARG A 349 0.30 6.63 16.42
CA ARG A 349 0.08 5.28 16.96
C ARG A 349 0.57 4.21 15.99
N VAL A 350 1.01 3.06 16.50
CA VAL A 350 1.29 1.88 15.67
C VAL A 350 0.03 1.03 15.55
N ALA A 351 -0.23 0.48 14.37
CA ALA A 351 -1.38 -0.36 14.10
C ALA A 351 -1.00 -1.67 13.41
N SER A 352 -1.71 -2.72 13.82
CA SER A 352 -1.70 -4.04 13.20
C SER A 352 -3.04 -4.29 12.50
N PRO A 353 -3.08 -5.15 11.48
CA PRO A 353 -4.32 -5.55 10.85
C PRO A 353 -5.23 -6.27 11.87
N THR A 354 -6.53 -6.02 11.81
CA THR A 354 -7.54 -6.62 12.69
C THR A 354 -8.64 -7.32 11.88
N GLY A 355 -9.64 -7.93 12.52
CA GLY A 355 -10.86 -8.37 11.84
C GLY A 355 -10.64 -9.43 10.75
N VAL A 356 -9.70 -10.35 10.95
CA VAL A 356 -9.41 -11.48 10.07
C VAL A 356 -9.42 -12.77 10.90
N GLY A 357 -10.06 -13.82 10.38
CA GLY A 357 -10.13 -15.15 10.99
C GLY A 357 -9.29 -16.20 10.25
N GLY A 358 -9.44 -17.48 10.61
CA GLY A 358 -8.69 -18.59 10.00
C GLY A 358 -7.23 -18.67 10.46
N LEU A 359 -6.32 -18.95 9.52
CA LEU A 359 -4.87 -19.10 9.76
C LEU A 359 -4.20 -17.75 10.07
N THR A 360 -4.43 -17.22 11.27
CA THR A 360 -3.97 -15.88 11.67
C THR A 360 -2.64 -15.84 12.41
N ASP A 361 -2.05 -17.00 12.69
CA ASP A 361 -0.77 -17.12 13.39
C ASP A 361 0.32 -16.28 12.71
N HIS A 362 0.90 -15.36 13.49
CA HIS A 362 1.92 -14.41 13.03
C HIS A 362 1.50 -13.51 11.85
N LEU A 363 0.20 -13.33 11.58
CA LEU A 363 -0.32 -12.37 10.59
C LEU A 363 -0.83 -11.08 11.21
N LEU A 364 -1.28 -11.10 12.48
CA LEU A 364 -1.81 -9.94 13.18
C LEU A 364 -0.70 -9.04 13.74
N ASN A 365 0.20 -8.60 12.86
CA ASN A 365 1.24 -7.62 13.17
C ASN A 365 1.45 -6.65 11.99
N PRO A 366 2.11 -5.50 12.21
CA PRO A 366 2.20 -4.44 11.20
C PRO A 366 2.88 -4.87 9.89
N ALA A 367 3.72 -5.91 9.92
CA ALA A 367 4.45 -6.38 8.74
C ALA A 367 3.59 -7.11 7.70
N PHE A 368 2.29 -7.31 7.95
CA PHE A 368 1.35 -7.96 7.05
C PHE A 368 0.15 -7.08 6.68
N SER A 369 0.13 -5.81 7.12
CA SER A 369 -0.96 -4.87 6.85
C SER A 369 -1.24 -4.71 5.36
N THR A 370 -0.22 -4.56 4.52
CA THR A 370 -0.39 -4.42 3.07
C THR A 370 -1.03 -5.66 2.45
N ALA A 371 -0.55 -6.86 2.78
CA ALA A 371 -1.09 -8.11 2.24
C ALA A 371 -2.55 -8.36 2.67
N ILE A 372 -2.90 -8.11 3.93
CA ILE A 372 -4.29 -8.20 4.40
C ILE A 372 -5.15 -7.10 3.78
N GLY A 373 -4.58 -5.90 3.64
CA GLY A 373 -5.20 -4.76 2.99
C GLY A 373 -5.55 -5.01 1.53
N LEU A 374 -4.70 -5.75 0.79
CA LEU A 374 -4.98 -6.20 -0.56
C LEU A 374 -6.19 -7.14 -0.63
N LEU A 375 -6.35 -8.07 0.32
CA LEU A 375 -7.54 -8.93 0.38
C LEU A 375 -8.81 -8.11 0.67
N ARG A 376 -8.72 -7.10 1.56
CA ARG A 376 -9.85 -6.20 1.83
C ARG A 376 -10.19 -5.31 0.64
N TRP A 377 -9.17 -4.83 -0.09
CA TRP A 377 -9.36 -4.12 -1.35
C TRP A 377 -10.10 -4.99 -2.35
N ALA A 378 -9.64 -6.24 -2.55
CA ALA A 378 -10.28 -7.21 -3.43
C ALA A 378 -11.76 -7.44 -3.08
N ALA A 379 -12.06 -7.65 -1.80
CA ALA A 379 -13.42 -7.83 -1.32
C ALA A 379 -14.32 -6.62 -1.66
N ARG A 380 -13.82 -5.39 -1.43
CA ARG A 380 -14.57 -4.16 -1.73
C ARG A 380 -14.78 -3.96 -3.23
N THR A 381 -13.78 -4.27 -4.06
CA THR A 381 -13.89 -4.13 -5.52
C THR A 381 -14.97 -5.07 -6.07
N ILE A 382 -15.02 -6.31 -5.60
CA ILE A 382 -16.05 -7.28 -6.01
C ILE A 382 -17.45 -6.82 -5.59
N ASP A 383 -17.62 -6.33 -4.36
CA ASP A 383 -18.90 -5.78 -3.91
C ASP A 383 -19.39 -4.62 -4.80
N GLN A 384 -18.48 -3.76 -5.24
CA GLN A 384 -18.82 -2.65 -6.15
C GLN A 384 -19.14 -3.11 -7.57
N GLU A 385 -18.55 -4.21 -8.05
CA GLU A 385 -18.88 -4.80 -9.35
C GLU A 385 -20.24 -5.50 -9.32
N ASP A 386 -20.53 -6.27 -8.28
CA ASP A 386 -21.82 -6.95 -8.09
C ASP A 386 -22.97 -5.96 -7.89
N ALA A 387 -22.71 -4.79 -7.29
CA ALA A 387 -23.68 -3.71 -7.12
C ALA A 387 -23.99 -2.93 -8.42
N ARG A 388 -23.22 -3.10 -9.50
CA ARG A 388 -23.46 -2.40 -10.78
C ARG A 388 -24.48 -3.19 -11.63
N PRO A 389 -25.65 -2.61 -11.99
CA PRO A 389 -26.64 -3.27 -12.85
C PRO A 389 -26.18 -3.48 -14.30
N TYR A 390 -25.03 -2.90 -14.68
CA TYR A 390 -24.45 -2.99 -16.02
C TYR A 390 -22.93 -3.20 -15.93
N PRO A 391 -22.34 -4.07 -16.78
CA PRO A 391 -20.91 -4.30 -16.76
C PRO A 391 -20.17 -3.01 -17.09
N ALA A 392 -19.30 -2.57 -16.17
CA ALA A 392 -18.40 -1.46 -16.42
C ALA A 392 -17.44 -1.84 -17.57
N ALA A 393 -17.13 -0.87 -18.43
CA ALA A 393 -16.06 -1.01 -19.39
C ALA A 393 -14.73 -1.15 -18.63
N SER A 394 -14.33 -2.40 -18.37
CA SER A 394 -13.12 -2.75 -17.64
C SER A 394 -11.88 -2.16 -18.33
N GLY A 395 -11.23 -1.26 -17.61
CA GLY A 395 -9.94 -0.67 -17.92
C GLY A 395 -8.80 -1.53 -17.37
N SER A 396 -8.59 -2.70 -17.97
CA SER A 396 -7.29 -3.39 -18.05
C SER A 396 -7.45 -4.54 -19.06
N GLY A 397 -6.57 -4.60 -20.06
CA GLY A 397 -6.65 -5.60 -21.15
C GLY A 397 -7.11 -5.05 -22.50
N ALA A 398 -6.52 -3.93 -22.96
CA ALA A 398 -6.74 -3.39 -24.31
C ALA A 398 -6.13 -4.25 -25.45
N ILE A 399 -5.59 -5.45 -25.18
CA ILE A 399 -4.96 -6.32 -26.20
C ILE A 399 -5.77 -7.60 -26.49
N GLY A 400 -6.69 -8.01 -25.59
CA GLY A 400 -7.51 -9.21 -25.81
C GLY A 400 -8.72 -9.00 -26.72
N ARG A 401 -9.41 -7.86 -26.57
CA ARG A 401 -10.73 -7.65 -27.19
C ARG A 401 -10.70 -7.16 -28.64
N LEU A 402 -9.58 -6.62 -29.12
CA LEU A 402 -9.46 -6.16 -30.51
C LEU A 402 -9.42 -7.34 -31.52
N ARG A 403 -8.97 -8.52 -31.07
CA ARG A 403 -8.82 -9.69 -31.95
C ARG A 403 -10.15 -10.39 -32.27
N ASP A 404 -11.12 -10.32 -31.36
CA ASP A 404 -12.43 -10.97 -31.54
C ASP A 404 -13.40 -10.10 -32.34
N TRP A 405 -13.29 -8.77 -32.26
CA TRP A 405 -14.09 -7.85 -33.08
C TRP A 405 -13.67 -7.87 -34.57
N LEU A 406 -12.37 -8.03 -34.86
CA LEU A 406 -11.86 -8.08 -36.25
C LEU A 406 -12.16 -9.39 -36.99
N ARG A 407 -12.54 -10.47 -36.28
CA ARG A 407 -12.96 -11.74 -36.91
C ARG A 407 -14.46 -11.78 -37.29
N GLY A 408 -15.26 -10.83 -36.81
CA GLY A 408 -16.68 -10.72 -37.15
C GLY A 408 -17.01 -9.76 -38.30
N LEU A 409 -16.01 -9.08 -38.87
CA LEU A 409 -16.19 -8.00 -39.86
C LEU A 409 -15.69 -8.29 -41.28
N PHE A 410 -15.26 -9.51 -41.55
CA PHE A 410 -15.03 -9.98 -42.92
C PHE A 410 -15.73 -11.34 -43.12
N PRO A 411 -16.51 -11.51 -44.20
CA PRO A 411 -17.19 -12.77 -44.51
C PRO A 411 -16.23 -13.92 -44.80
#